data_AF-A8UKT6-F1
#
_entry.id   AF-A8UKT6-F1
#
_cell.length_a   1.000
_cell.length_b   1.000
_cell.length_c   1.000
_cell.angle_alpha   90.00
_cell.angle_beta   90.00
_cell.angle_gamma   90.00
#
_symmetry.space_group_name_H-M   'P 1'
#
loop_
_entity.id
_entity.type
_entity.pdbx_description
1 polymer ?
#
loop_
_entity_poly.entity_id
_entity_poly.type
_entity_poly.pdbx_seq_one_letter_code
_entity_poly.pdbx_strand_id
1 'polypeptide(L)'
;MKIRLSILTLIIGIGLLTNCDNTDDDNSQPEFESTAKITGYDSGACFCCGGKIIDIDGEDPSKRFSELPENSNIDIPNMTFPISVRLNWSESNQYCGRGIIIESIELIE
;
A
#
# COMPACT_ATOMS: atom_id res chain seq x y z
N MET A 1 20.80 -54.13 39.51
CA MET A 1 19.41 -53.87 39.97
C MET A 1 19.22 -52.36 39.91
N LYS A 2 18.76 -51.82 38.77
CA LYS A 2 17.38 -51.42 38.46
C LYS A 2 16.92 -50.13 39.20
N ILE A 3 16.88 -49.05 38.41
CA ILE A 3 15.90 -47.92 38.37
C ILE A 3 16.09 -46.84 39.50
N ARG A 4 15.95 -45.52 39.32
CA ARG A 4 15.16 -44.70 38.38
C ARG A 4 15.84 -43.37 37.98
N LEU A 5 15.77 -43.13 36.69
CA LEU A 5 15.72 -41.86 35.98
C LEU A 5 14.61 -40.97 36.59
N SER A 6 14.95 -39.78 37.08
CA SER A 6 13.96 -38.72 37.34
C SER A 6 14.49 -37.42 36.74
N ILE A 7 14.02 -37.20 35.51
CA ILE A 7 14.14 -35.97 34.73
C ILE A 7 13.24 -34.93 35.41
N LEU A 8 13.78 -33.77 35.78
CA LEU A 8 12.98 -32.54 35.79
C LEU A 8 13.87 -31.35 35.42
N THR A 9 13.86 -31.13 34.11
CA THR A 9 14.23 -29.95 33.35
C THR A 9 13.93 -28.65 34.09
N LEU A 10 14.94 -27.79 34.30
CA LEU A 10 14.69 -26.41 34.70
C LEU A 10 15.68 -25.45 34.02
N ILE A 11 15.11 -24.73 33.05
CA ILE A 11 15.46 -23.39 32.56
C ILE A 11 16.72 -23.29 31.68
N ILE A 12 16.46 -23.62 30.42
CA ILE A 12 17.04 -22.97 29.24
C ILE A 12 16.64 -21.49 29.24
N GLY A 13 17.56 -20.59 28.89
CA GLY A 13 17.20 -19.35 28.23
C GLY A 13 17.91 -18.09 28.71
N ILE A 14 19.20 -17.94 28.43
CA ILE A 14 19.80 -16.62 28.15
C ILE A 14 20.69 -16.79 26.92
N GLY A 15 20.03 -16.85 25.78
CA GLY A 15 20.66 -16.80 24.46
C GLY A 15 20.51 -15.40 23.88
N LEU A 16 21.66 -14.82 23.54
CA LEU A 16 21.86 -13.86 22.45
C LEU A 16 21.26 -12.46 22.66
N LEU A 17 22.08 -11.57 23.21
CA LEU A 17 22.01 -10.15 22.89
C LEU A 17 22.40 -10.01 21.41
N THR A 18 21.41 -9.99 20.53
CA THR A 18 21.59 -9.60 19.14
C THR A 18 21.86 -8.11 19.08
N ASN A 19 23.09 -7.76 18.73
CA ASN A 19 23.52 -6.42 18.36
C ASN A 19 22.80 -6.04 17.05
N CYS A 20 21.76 -5.20 17.13
CA CYS A 20 21.10 -4.65 15.95
C CYS A 20 21.83 -3.37 15.58
N ASP A 21 22.76 -3.48 14.63
CA ASP A 21 23.34 -2.33 13.93
C ASP A 21 22.31 -1.90 12.88
N ASN A 22 21.59 -0.80 13.13
CA ASN A 22 20.83 -0.15 12.07
C ASN A 22 21.80 0.74 11.30
N THR A 23 22.58 0.12 10.42
CA THR A 23 23.15 0.85 9.29
C THR A 23 21.96 1.18 8.39
N ASP A 24 21.38 2.35 8.61
CA ASP A 24 20.44 2.97 7.68
C ASP A 24 21.20 3.27 6.39
N ASP A 25 21.29 2.26 5.53
CA ASP A 25 21.70 2.39 4.15
C ASP A 25 20.62 3.26 3.48
N ASP A 26 20.96 4.53 3.26
CA ASP A 26 20.18 5.56 2.58
C ASP A 26 20.01 5.18 1.09
N ASN A 27 19.21 4.15 0.88
CA ASN A 27 18.81 3.61 -0.41
C ASN A 27 17.34 3.13 -0.33
N SER A 28 16.54 3.82 0.49
CA SER A 28 15.13 3.52 0.66
C SER A 28 14.38 3.93 -0.59
N GLN A 29 14.13 2.94 -1.47
CA GLN A 29 13.05 3.05 -2.45
C GLN A 29 11.75 3.45 -1.72
N PRO A 30 10.88 4.27 -2.33
CA PRO A 30 9.63 4.66 -1.68
C PRO A 30 8.85 3.40 -1.31
N GLU A 31 8.65 3.19 -0.02
CA GLU A 31 7.71 2.17 0.45
C GLU A 31 6.29 2.64 0.12
N PHE A 32 5.51 1.75 -0.48
CA PHE A 32 4.13 2.01 -0.84
C PHE A 32 3.21 1.34 0.18
N GLU A 33 2.26 2.10 0.72
CA GLU A 33 1.37 1.66 1.79
C GLU A 33 0.19 0.82 1.29
N SER A 34 -0.19 0.94 0.01
CA SER A 34 -1.38 0.32 -0.56
C SER A 34 -1.17 -0.24 -1.96
N THR A 35 -1.90 -1.31 -2.28
CA THR A 35 -2.11 -1.81 -3.65
C THR A 35 -3.51 -1.43 -4.13
N ALA A 36 -3.63 -1.14 -5.43
CA ALA A 36 -4.90 -0.70 -6.00
C ALA A 36 -5.02 -1.02 -7.49
N LYS A 37 -6.24 -0.83 -8.00
CA LYS A 37 -6.56 -0.90 -9.42
C LYS A 37 -7.26 0.37 -9.87
N ILE A 38 -6.66 1.06 -10.84
CA ILE A 38 -7.37 2.12 -11.56
C ILE A 38 -8.30 1.42 -12.54
N THR A 39 -9.61 1.61 -12.40
CA THR A 39 -10.62 0.82 -13.13
C THR A 39 -11.28 1.57 -14.28
N GLY A 40 -11.10 2.90 -14.37
CA GLY A 40 -11.57 3.69 -15.49
C GLY A 40 -11.86 5.14 -15.14
N TYR A 41 -12.76 5.74 -15.91
CA TYR A 41 -13.27 7.09 -15.70
C TYR A 41 -14.74 7.06 -15.29
N ASP A 42 -15.10 7.85 -14.29
CA ASP A 42 -16.49 8.14 -13.92
C ASP A 42 -16.85 9.51 -14.53
N SER A 43 -17.77 9.53 -15.49
CA SER A 43 -18.30 10.80 -16.01
C SER A 43 -19.18 11.52 -14.99
N GLY A 44 -19.55 10.86 -13.89
CA GLY A 44 -20.39 11.39 -12.83
C GLY A 44 -21.81 11.71 -13.29
N ALA A 45 -22.81 11.48 -12.44
CA ALA A 45 -24.12 12.13 -12.64
C ALA A 45 -24.03 13.65 -12.39
N CYS A 46 -23.04 14.09 -11.60
CA CYS A 46 -22.77 15.48 -11.26
C CYS A 46 -21.33 15.84 -11.65
N PHE A 47 -21.16 17.04 -12.22
CA PHE A 47 -19.87 17.52 -12.75
C PHE A 47 -18.70 17.48 -11.75
N CYS A 48 -18.98 17.66 -10.46
CA CYS A 48 -17.95 17.65 -9.41
C CYS A 48 -17.65 16.27 -8.81
N CYS A 49 -18.47 15.25 -9.11
CA CYS A 49 -18.29 13.90 -8.57
C CYS A 49 -17.58 12.95 -9.55
N GLY A 50 -17.40 13.35 -10.82
CA GLY A 50 -16.72 12.56 -11.85
C GLY A 50 -15.20 12.70 -11.77
N GLY A 51 -14.46 11.66 -12.14
CA GLY A 51 -13.01 11.57 -11.99
C GLY A 51 -12.46 10.22 -12.44
N LYS A 52 -11.18 9.93 -12.19
CA LYS A 52 -10.62 8.60 -12.40
C LYS A 52 -10.96 7.71 -11.21
N ILE A 53 -11.44 6.49 -11.47
CA ILE A 53 -11.86 5.52 -10.45
C ILE A 53 -10.67 4.66 -10.06
N ILE A 54 -10.46 4.50 -8.75
CA ILE A 54 -9.45 3.60 -8.18
C ILE A 54 -10.05 2.79 -7.05
N ASP A 55 -9.82 1.48 -7.08
CA ASP A 55 -10.19 0.55 -6.01
C ASP A 55 -8.93 0.18 -5.25
N ILE A 56 -8.84 0.62 -3.99
CA ILE A 56 -7.71 0.37 -3.09
C ILE A 56 -8.01 -0.87 -2.25
N ASP A 57 -7.07 -1.80 -2.18
CA ASP A 57 -7.26 -3.06 -1.46
C ASP A 57 -7.43 -2.80 0.05
N GLY A 58 -8.56 -3.25 0.60
CA GLY A 58 -8.87 -3.07 2.03
C GLY A 58 -9.67 -1.80 2.36
N GLU A 59 -9.93 -0.94 1.37
CA GLU A 59 -10.66 0.31 1.53
C GLU A 59 -12.06 0.28 0.89
N ASP A 60 -12.84 1.34 1.13
CA ASP A 60 -14.12 1.52 0.46
C ASP A 60 -13.93 1.59 -1.08
N PRO A 61 -14.75 0.88 -1.86
CA PRO A 61 -14.57 0.79 -3.31
C PRO A 61 -14.87 2.12 -4.00
N SER A 62 -14.34 2.24 -5.22
CA SER A 62 -14.53 3.38 -6.10
C SER A 62 -14.06 4.70 -5.49
N LYS A 63 -12.86 4.78 -4.94
CA LYS A 63 -12.27 6.11 -4.64
C LYS A 63 -12.01 6.88 -5.95
N ARG A 64 -11.86 8.20 -5.87
CA ARG A 64 -11.65 9.08 -7.02
C ARG A 64 -10.44 9.99 -6.85
N PHE A 65 -9.74 10.26 -7.96
CA PHE A 65 -8.66 11.23 -8.02
C PHE A 65 -8.66 12.00 -9.36
N SER A 66 -8.06 13.20 -9.36
CA SER A 66 -7.92 14.06 -10.56
C SER A 66 -6.59 13.81 -11.25
N GLU A 67 -5.52 13.88 -10.46
CA GLU A 67 -4.16 14.09 -10.90
C GLU A 67 -3.26 13.03 -10.30
N LEU A 68 -2.24 12.66 -11.07
CA LEU A 68 -1.13 11.90 -10.55
C LEU A 68 0.00 12.87 -10.19
N PRO A 69 0.89 12.52 -9.26
CA PRO A 69 2.08 13.32 -8.99
C PRO A 69 2.93 13.48 -10.27
N GLU A 70 3.60 14.62 -10.42
CA GLU A 70 4.37 14.99 -11.62
C GLU A 70 5.40 13.93 -12.04
N ASN A 71 5.91 13.17 -11.06
CA ASN A 71 6.93 12.14 -11.27
C ASN A 71 6.35 10.73 -11.55
N SER A 72 5.04 10.61 -11.75
CA SER A 72 4.44 9.33 -12.15
C SER A 72 4.72 9.04 -13.63
N ASN A 73 5.36 7.92 -13.92
CA ASN A 73 5.60 7.46 -15.30
C ASN A 73 4.35 6.77 -15.90
N ILE A 74 3.14 7.15 -15.46
CA ILE A 74 1.89 6.47 -15.80
C ILE A 74 1.04 7.34 -16.71
N ASP A 75 0.86 6.90 -17.95
CA ASP A 75 0.03 7.56 -18.95
C ASP A 75 -1.37 6.91 -19.03
N ILE A 76 -2.22 7.21 -18.05
CA ILE A 76 -3.55 6.59 -17.91
C ILE A 76 -4.39 6.61 -19.20
N PRO A 77 -4.50 7.73 -19.96
CA PRO A 77 -5.28 7.77 -21.20
C PRO A 77 -4.88 6.75 -22.27
N ASN A 78 -3.63 6.30 -22.27
CA ASN A 78 -3.09 5.36 -23.27
C ASN A 78 -2.96 3.93 -22.75
N MET A 79 -3.46 3.65 -21.55
CA MET A 79 -3.44 2.34 -20.92
C MET A 79 -4.77 1.60 -21.06
N THR A 80 -4.72 0.27 -20.92
CA THR A 80 -5.93 -0.57 -20.86
C THR A 80 -6.28 -0.83 -19.40
N PHE A 81 -7.54 -0.54 -19.04
CA PHE A 81 -8.05 -0.82 -17.70
C PHE A 81 -8.36 -2.31 -17.50
N PRO A 82 -8.26 -2.85 -16.28
CA PRO A 82 -7.77 -2.19 -15.06
C PRO A 82 -6.24 -2.07 -15.02
N ILE A 83 -5.72 -0.98 -14.45
CA ILE A 83 -4.28 -0.73 -14.29
C ILE A 83 -3.91 -1.03 -12.84
N SER A 84 -3.06 -2.02 -12.61
CA SER A 84 -2.55 -2.39 -11.28
C SER A 84 -1.46 -1.42 -10.84
N VAL A 85 -1.58 -0.86 -9.64
CA VAL A 85 -0.66 0.13 -9.10
C VAL A 85 -0.41 -0.08 -7.60
N ARG A 86 0.73 0.42 -7.13
CA ARG A 86 1.02 0.64 -5.70
C ARG A 86 1.10 2.14 -5.45
N LEU A 87 0.60 2.62 -4.32
CA LEU A 87 0.48 4.05 -4.04
C LEU A 87 0.56 4.40 -2.56
N ASN A 88 0.93 5.65 -2.29
CA ASN A 88 0.66 6.37 -1.03
C ASN A 88 -0.39 7.44 -1.29
N TRP A 89 -1.32 7.60 -0.35
CA TRP A 89 -2.49 8.45 -0.55
C TRP A 89 -3.04 9.02 0.76
N SER A 90 -3.82 10.08 0.61
CA SER A 90 -4.56 10.68 1.71
C SER A 90 -6.01 10.97 1.32
N GLU A 91 -6.92 10.87 2.31
CA GLU A 91 -8.34 11.14 2.10
C GLU A 91 -8.59 12.61 1.72
N SER A 92 -9.56 12.83 0.83
CA SER A 92 -9.98 14.14 0.39
C SER A 92 -11.50 14.24 0.34
N ASN A 93 -12.03 15.37 0.81
CA ASN A 93 -13.47 15.66 0.75
C ASN A 93 -13.99 15.96 -0.67
N GLN A 94 -13.14 15.88 -1.69
CA GLN A 94 -13.52 16.01 -3.09
C GLN A 94 -14.39 14.84 -3.57
N TYR A 95 -14.89 14.91 -4.81
CA TYR A 95 -15.68 13.86 -5.44
C TYR A 95 -16.87 13.38 -4.62
N CYS A 96 -17.49 14.32 -3.91
CA CYS A 96 -18.68 14.08 -3.11
C CYS A 96 -18.38 13.12 -1.93
N GLY A 97 -17.22 13.33 -1.28
CA GLY A 97 -16.74 12.57 -0.13
C GLY A 97 -16.03 11.27 -0.47
N ARG A 98 -15.59 11.11 -1.72
CA ARG A 98 -14.96 9.87 -2.23
C ARG A 98 -13.58 10.13 -2.82
N GLY A 99 -13.01 11.30 -2.53
CA GLY A 99 -11.76 11.75 -3.10
C GLY A 99 -10.56 11.23 -2.35
N ILE A 100 -9.48 11.04 -3.08
CA ILE A 100 -8.14 10.83 -2.53
C ILE A 100 -7.15 11.75 -3.24
N ILE A 101 -6.06 12.05 -2.56
CA ILE A 101 -4.86 12.66 -3.14
C ILE A 101 -3.81 11.57 -3.26
N ILE A 102 -3.24 11.39 -4.44
CA ILE A 102 -2.17 10.43 -4.69
C ILE A 102 -0.84 11.16 -4.50
N GLU A 103 -0.05 10.71 -3.53
CA GLU A 103 1.21 11.33 -3.14
C GLU A 103 2.38 10.69 -3.89
N SER A 104 2.34 9.36 -4.04
CA SER A 104 3.26 8.58 -4.86
C SER A 104 2.50 7.42 -5.52
N ILE A 105 2.94 7.00 -6.70
CA ILE A 105 2.32 5.90 -7.43
C ILE A 105 3.30 5.23 -8.40
N GLU A 106 3.17 3.92 -8.55
CA GLU A 106 3.94 3.12 -9.51
C GLU A 106 3.10 1.96 -10.04
N LEU A 107 3.41 1.50 -11.26
CA LEU A 107 2.80 0.30 -11.84
C LEU A 107 3.27 -0.95 -11.10
N ILE A 108 2.36 -1.91 -10.99
CA ILE A 108 2.71 -3.28 -10.60
C ILE A 108 2.79 -4.09 -11.91
N GLU A 109 3.99 -4.56 -12.26
CA GLU A 109 4.23 -5.44 -13.41
C GLU A 109 3.61 -6.84 -13.24
#